data_AF-A0A9W7RF74-F1
#
_entry.id   AF-A0A9W7RF74-F1
#
_cell.length_a   1.000
_cell.length_b   1.000
_cell.length_c   1.000
_cell.angle_alpha   90.00
_cell.angle_beta   90.00
_cell.angle_gamma   90.00
#
_symmetry.space_group_name_H-M   'P 1'
#
loop_
_entity.id
_entity.type
_entity.pdbx_description
1 polymer ?
#
loop_
_entity_poly.entity_id
_entity_poly.type
_entity_poly.pdbx_seq_one_letter_code
_entity_poly.pdbx_strand_id
1 'polypeptide(L)'
;MKAKVFKYKSDGNTVVASYMELEPYAKNVYLSLSRKNEDGNEDDDCFHVVCRIENVYFSSGQYSRRFLKGEGCREEAATYCRNWIADTLQSA
;
A
#
# COMPACT_ATOMS: atom_id res chain seq x y z
N MET A 1 1.48 8.87 10.53
CA MET A 1 2.31 10.00 10.01
C MET A 1 1.77 10.44 8.67
N LYS A 2 1.91 11.70 8.28
CA LYS A 2 1.48 12.19 6.97
C LYS A 2 2.65 12.20 5.98
N ALA A 3 2.47 11.64 4.80
CA ALA A 3 3.51 11.61 3.76
C ALA A 3 2.94 11.82 2.35
N LYS A 4 3.79 12.31 1.44
CA LYS A 4 3.48 12.36 0.01
C LYS A 4 3.65 10.95 -0.56
N VAL A 5 2.55 10.36 -1.03
CA VAL A 5 2.50 9.02 -1.61
C VAL A 5 2.24 9.13 -3.10
N PHE A 6 3.06 8.45 -3.89
CA PHE A 6 2.89 8.30 -5.33
C PHE A 6 2.02 7.09 -5.63
N LYS A 7 1.12 7.20 -6.61
CA LYS A 7 0.28 6.09 -7.06
C LYS A 7 0.01 6.20 -8.55
N TYR A 8 -0.16 5.06 -9.20
CA TYR A 8 -0.67 5.02 -10.56
C TYR A 8 -2.17 5.35 -10.56
N LYS A 9 -2.61 6.10 -11.58
CA LYS A 9 -4.03 6.12 -11.94
C LYS A 9 -4.43 4.77 -12.52
N SER A 10 -5.75 4.54 -12.57
CA SER A 10 -6.33 3.38 -13.25
C SER A 10 -5.99 3.28 -14.73
N ASP A 11 -5.50 4.36 -15.35
CA ASP A 11 -5.02 4.37 -16.74
C ASP A 11 -3.66 3.66 -16.91
N GLY A 12 -2.99 3.29 -15.82
CA GLY A 12 -1.70 2.57 -15.80
C GLY A 12 -0.48 3.41 -16.18
N ASN A 13 -0.66 4.60 -16.76
CA ASN A 13 0.43 5.39 -17.34
C ASN A 13 0.66 6.72 -16.63
N THR A 14 -0.30 7.19 -15.82
CA THR A 14 -0.18 8.45 -15.10
C THR A 14 0.19 8.20 -13.63
N VAL A 15 1.32 8.76 -13.19
CA VAL A 15 1.67 8.81 -11.77
C VAL A 15 1.13 10.09 -11.16
N VAL A 16 0.36 9.97 -10.09
CA VAL A 16 -0.12 11.10 -9.28
C VAL A 16 0.44 11.00 -7.86
N ALA A 17 0.52 12.15 -7.18
CA ALA A 17 0.91 12.20 -5.78
C ALA A 17 -0.24 12.72 -4.92
N SER A 18 -0.40 12.14 -3.73
CA SER A 18 -1.38 12.59 -2.74
C SER A 18 -0.75 12.54 -1.35
N TYR A 19 -1.10 13.48 -0.48
CA TYR A 19 -0.71 13.40 0.93
C TYR A 19 -1.68 12.48 1.66
N MET A 20 -1.15 11.42 2.29
CA MET A 20 -1.93 10.39 2.95
C MET A 20 -1.52 10.24 4.41
N GLU A 21 -2.48 9.89 5.27
CA GLU A 21 -2.20 9.45 6.63
C GLU A 21 -1.76 7.98 6.60
N LEU A 22 -0.58 7.72 7.13
CA LEU A 22 0.10 6.43 7.11
C LEU A 22 0.21 5.85 8.51
N GLU A 23 -0.24 4.62 8.66
CA GLU A 23 -0.09 3.80 9.85
C GLU A 23 0.94 2.69 9.59
N PRO A 24 1.91 2.45 10.49
CA PRO A 24 2.88 1.37 10.32
C PRO A 24 2.19 0.00 10.30
N TYR A 25 2.56 -0.86 9.35
CA TYR A 25 2.03 -2.22 9.23
C TYR A 25 3.10 -3.29 9.26
N ALA A 26 4.22 -3.06 8.56
CA ALA A 26 5.41 -3.90 8.61
C ALA A 26 6.66 -3.05 8.29
N LYS A 27 7.85 -3.67 8.27
CA LYS A 27 9.09 -2.96 7.93
C LYS A 27 8.97 -2.35 6.53
N ASN A 28 9.08 -1.02 6.45
CA ASN A 28 8.93 -0.22 5.24
C ASN A 28 7.55 -0.32 4.57
N VAL A 29 6.53 -0.84 5.26
CA VAL A 29 5.15 -0.95 4.75
C VAL A 29 4.20 -0.24 5.69
N TYR A 30 3.33 0.56 5.11
CA TYR A 30 2.33 1.36 5.78
C TYR A 30 0.96 1.12 5.19
N LEU A 31 -0.09 1.41 5.96
CA LEU A 31 -1.46 1.41 5.51
C LEU A 31 -2.02 2.82 5.52
N SER A 32 -2.88 3.12 4.54
CA SER A 32 -3.71 4.33 4.53
C SER A 32 -5.13 3.95 4.19
N LEU A 33 -6.11 4.40 4.99
CA LEU A 33 -7.51 4.13 4.71
C LEU A 33 -7.89 4.75 3.36
N SER A 34 -8.30 3.90 2.43
CA SER A 34 -8.71 4.31 1.08
C SER A 34 -10.22 4.50 1.00
N ARG A 35 -10.97 3.55 1.55
CA ARG A 35 -12.43 3.58 1.56
C ARG A 35 -12.91 2.93 2.84
N LYS A 36 -13.79 3.64 3.55
CA LYS A 36 -14.54 3.06 4.65
C LYS A 36 -15.75 2.33 4.09
N ASN A 37 -16.03 1.14 4.60
CA ASN A 37 -17.25 0.42 4.24
C ASN A 37 -18.48 1.16 4.81
N GLU A 38 -19.54 1.24 4.01
CA GLU A 38 -20.78 1.93 4.35
C GLU A 38 -21.70 1.06 5.21
N ASP A 39 -21.59 -0.26 5.08
CA ASP A 39 -22.42 -1.24 5.81
C ASP A 39 -22.00 -1.42 7.28
N GLY A 40 -21.01 -0.65 7.74
CA GLY A 40 -20.50 -0.70 9.12
C GLY A 40 -19.57 -1.88 9.41
N ASN A 41 -19.39 -2.82 8.48
CA ASN A 41 -18.40 -3.88 8.61
C ASN A 41 -16.99 -3.36 8.28
N GLU A 42 -16.21 -3.02 9.30
CA GLU A 42 -14.85 -2.50 9.15
C GLU A 42 -13.88 -3.48 8.49
N ASP A 43 -14.18 -4.78 8.49
CA ASP A 43 -13.32 -5.77 7.82
C ASP A 43 -13.31 -5.59 6.30
N ASP A 44 -14.31 -4.90 5.76
CA ASP A 44 -14.41 -4.54 4.34
C ASP A 44 -13.88 -3.15 4.03
N ASP A 45 -13.34 -2.44 5.02
CA ASP A 45 -12.58 -1.23 4.77
C ASP A 45 -11.40 -1.54 3.84
N CYS A 46 -11.24 -0.74 2.79
CA CYS A 46 -10.11 -0.85 1.88
C CYS A 46 -8.99 0.09 2.29
N PHE A 47 -7.76 -0.42 2.26
CA PHE A 47 -6.55 0.31 2.56
C PHE A 47 -5.62 0.32 1.36
N HIS A 48 -4.99 1.47 1.12
CA HIS A 48 -3.76 1.53 0.34
C HIS A 48 -2.63 0.87 1.14
N VAL A 49 -2.00 -0.14 0.56
CA VAL A 49 -0.70 -0.62 1.03
C VAL A 49 0.36 0.27 0.42
N VAL A 50 1.16 0.90 1.27
CA VAL A 50 2.16 1.90 0.89
C VAL A 50 3.54 1.39 1.25
N CYS A 51 4.36 1.26 0.22
CA CYS A 51 5.74 0.85 0.32
C CYS A 51 6.66 2.06 0.42
N ARG A 52 7.63 1.98 1.33
CA ARG A 52 8.71 2.96 1.44
C ARG A 52 9.99 2.37 0.89
N ILE A 53 10.51 3.01 -0.15
CA ILE A 53 11.83 2.73 -0.69
C ILE A 53 12.65 4.00 -0.46
N GLU A 54 13.73 3.87 0.33
CA GLU A 54 14.49 5.00 0.85
C GLU A 54 13.59 6.04 1.55
N ASN A 55 13.38 7.21 0.95
CA ASN A 55 12.51 8.28 1.46
C ASN A 55 11.29 8.54 0.57
N VAL A 56 11.00 7.66 -0.38
CA VAL A 56 9.88 7.78 -1.30
C VAL A 56 8.81 6.75 -0.96
N TYR A 57 7.55 7.18 -0.94
CA TYR A 57 6.41 6.37 -0.58
C TYR A 57 5.56 6.13 -1.82
N PHE A 58 5.24 4.88 -2.11
CA PHE A 58 4.44 4.49 -3.25
C PHE A 58 3.31 3.55 -2.83
N SER A 59 2.11 3.78 -3.33
CA SER A 59 1.00 2.84 -3.18
C SER A 59 1.25 1.62 -4.06
N SER A 60 1.43 0.45 -3.45
CA SER A 60 1.60 -0.82 -4.17
C SER A 60 0.28 -1.49 -4.53
N GLY A 61 -0.82 -1.11 -3.89
CA GLY A 61 -2.14 -1.66 -4.19
C GLY A 61 -3.20 -1.26 -3.16
N GLN A 62 -4.43 -1.69 -3.40
CA GLN A 62 -5.54 -1.55 -2.46
C GLN A 62 -6.03 -2.92 -2.02
N TYR A 63 -6.18 -3.11 -0.71
CA TYR A 63 -6.57 -4.40 -0.11
C TYR A 63 -7.57 -4.18 1.01
N SER A 64 -8.48 -5.13 1.21
CA SER A 64 -9.41 -5.08 2.34
C SER A 64 -8.69 -5.34 3.67
N ARG A 65 -9.24 -4.79 4.75
CA ARG A 65 -8.74 -5.03 6.11
C ARG A 65 -8.72 -6.52 6.43
N ARG A 66 -9.75 -7.26 6.02
CA ARG A 66 -9.85 -8.71 6.19
C ARG A 66 -8.65 -9.45 5.59
N PHE A 67 -8.26 -9.10 4.35
CA PHE A 67 -7.10 -9.69 3.70
C PHE A 67 -5.82 -9.36 4.48
N LEU A 68 -5.64 -8.11 4.89
CA LEU A 68 -4.46 -7.64 5.62
C LEU A 68 -4.33 -8.23 7.04
N LYS A 69 -5.39 -8.80 7.60
CA LYS A 69 -5.35 -9.55 8.86
C LYS A 69 -4.91 -11.01 8.70
N GLY A 70 -4.79 -11.50 7.47
CA GLY A 70 -4.36 -12.87 7.19
C GLY A 70 -2.99 -13.17 7.80
N GLU A 71 -2.81 -14.43 8.20
CA GLU A 71 -1.53 -14.94 8.68
C GLU A 71 -0.49 -14.83 7.55
N GLY A 72 0.73 -14.38 7.86
CA GLY A 72 1.80 -14.19 6.87
C GLY A 72 1.71 -12.90 6.04
N CYS A 73 0.53 -12.26 5.91
CA CYS A 73 0.36 -11.09 5.02
C CYS A 73 1.30 -9.92 5.34
N ARG A 74 1.64 -9.70 6.61
CA ARG A 74 2.61 -8.67 7.02
C ARG A 74 4.02 -8.97 6.50
N GLU A 75 4.43 -10.23 6.58
CA GLU A 75 5.76 -10.67 6.15
C GLU A 75 5.86 -10.69 4.62
N GLU A 76 4.80 -11.17 3.95
CA GLU A 76 4.68 -11.12 2.49
C GLU A 76 4.73 -9.68 1.98
N ALA A 77 3.94 -8.77 2.58
CA ALA A 77 3.96 -7.36 2.19
C ALA A 77 5.34 -6.73 2.39
N ALA A 78 6.01 -7.02 3.51
CA ALA A 78 7.37 -6.53 3.75
C ALA A 78 8.38 -7.11 2.75
N THR A 79 8.20 -8.35 2.31
CA THR A 79 9.06 -9.03 1.33
C THR A 79 8.84 -8.47 -0.06
N TYR A 80 7.59 -8.36 -0.50
CA TYR A 80 7.20 -7.68 -1.73
C TYR A 80 7.79 -6.27 -1.79
N CYS A 81 7.66 -5.50 -0.71
CA CYS A 81 8.18 -4.15 -0.64
C CYS A 81 9.69 -4.03 -0.82
N ARG A 82 10.44 -4.97 -0.24
CA ARG A 82 11.91 -5.03 -0.37
C ARG A 82 12.34 -5.42 -1.78
N ASN A 83 11.60 -6.34 -2.41
CA ASN A 83 11.96 -6.87 -3.72
C ASN A 83 11.37 -6.05 -4.87
N TRP A 84 10.48 -5.10 -4.59
CA TRP A 84 9.72 -4.39 -5.62
C TRP A 84 10.58 -3.77 -6.73
N ILE A 85 11.73 -3.17 -6.41
CA ILE A 85 12.66 -2.65 -7.43
C ILE A 85 13.19 -3.78 -8.32
N ALA A 86 13.65 -4.88 -7.71
CA ALA A 86 14.18 -6.02 -8.44
C ALA A 86 13.10 -6.66 -9.33
N ASP A 87 11.90 -6.86 -8.79
CA ASP A 87 10.79 -7.51 -9.49
C ASP A 87 10.25 -6.63 -10.64
N THR A 88 10.21 -5.30 -10.46
CA THR A 88 9.72 -4.36 -11.48
C THR A 88 10.73 -4.14 -12.59
N LEU A 89 12.02 -4.01 -12.26
CA LEU A 89 13.06 -3.75 -13.26
C LEU A 89 13.45 -5.01 -14.07
N GLN A 90 13.30 -6.21 -13.52
CA GLN A 90 13.54 -7.45 -14.26
C GLN A 90 12.40 -7.80 -15.22
N SER A 91 11.20 -7.24 -15.00
CA SER A 91 10.02 -7.49 -15.83
C SER A 91 9.84 -6.46 -16.96
N ALA A 92 10.79 -5.53 -17.12
CA ALA A 92 10.74 -4.42 -18.09
C ALA A 92 11.53 -4.71 -19.38
#